data_AF-A0A6M8EEG1-F1
#
_entry.id   AF-A0A6M8EEG1-F1
#
_cell.length_a   1.000
_cell.length_b   1.000
_cell.length_c   1.000
_cell.angle_alpha   90.00
_cell.angle_beta   90.00
_cell.angle_gamma   90.00
#
_symmetry.space_group_name_H-M   'P 1'
#
loop_
_entity.id
_entity.type
_entity.pdbx_description
1 polymer ?
#
loop_
_entity_poly.entity_id
_entity_poly.type
_entity_poly.pdbx_seq_one_letter_code
_entity_poly.pdbx_strand_id
1 'polypeptide(L)' 'MKKFYGSLIFFFYFIKYPVVIYILVNYYYLDGESSLTLNVLGVISLILILKDLFFPHKKSKNCAGVKK' A
#
# COMPACT_ATOMS: atom_id res chain seq x y z
N MET A 1 6.18 20.88 3.33
CA MET A 1 5.92 19.70 4.19
C MET A 1 4.71 18.87 3.74
N LYS A 2 3.53 19.47 3.47
CA LYS A 2 2.35 18.73 2.95
C LYS A 2 2.58 18.05 1.58
N LYS A 3 3.39 18.65 0.69
CA LYS A 3 3.71 18.10 -0.65
C LYS A 3 4.49 16.78 -0.58
N PHE A 4 5.51 16.70 0.27
CA PHE A 4 6.30 15.47 0.49
C PHE A 4 5.45 14.35 1.08
N TYR A 5 4.60 14.69 2.06
CA TYR A 5 3.69 13.73 2.67
C TYR A 5 2.70 13.13 1.65
N GLY A 6 2.08 13.97 0.81
CA GLY A 6 1.19 13.52 -0.27
C GLY A 6 1.92 12.67 -1.32
N SER A 7 3.14 13.04 -1.68
CA SER A 7 3.96 12.30 -2.62
C SER A 7 4.35 10.91 -2.10
N LEU A 8 4.71 10.79 -0.82
CA LEU A 8 5.00 9.48 -0.21
C LEU A 8 3.75 8.59 -0.18
N ILE A 9 2.59 9.13 0.18
CA ILE A 9 1.35 8.36 0.20
C ILE A 9 1.03 7.82 -1.19
N PHE A 10 1.15 8.66 -2.22
CA PHE A 10 0.91 8.25 -3.60
C PHE A 10 1.90 7.15 -4.02
N PHE A 11 3.19 7.34 -3.75
CA PHE A 11 4.23 6.34 -4.02
C PHE A 11 3.92 4.98 -3.38
N PHE A 12 3.60 4.95 -2.09
CA PHE A 12 3.23 3.72 -1.41
C PHE A 12 1.93 3.10 -1.95
N TYR A 13 1.01 3.91 -2.48
CA TYR A 13 -0.22 3.41 -3.08
C TYR A 13 0.04 2.54 -4.32
N PHE A 14 1.06 2.89 -5.13
CA PHE A 14 1.47 2.11 -6.30
C PHE A 14 2.34 0.90 -5.92
N ILE A 15 3.18 1.04 -4.91
CA ILE A 15 4.22 0.06 -4.59
C ILE A 15 3.75 -1.03 -3.62
N LYS A 16 2.72 -0.77 -2.81
CA LYS A 16 2.28 -1.73 -1.78
C LYS A 16 1.91 -3.10 -2.35
N TYR A 17 1.18 -3.17 -3.47
CA TYR A 17 0.75 -4.43 -4.05
C TYR A 17 1.90 -5.19 -4.74
N PRO A 18 2.70 -4.56 -5.63
CA PRO A 18 3.87 -5.21 -6.21
C PRO A 18 4.84 -5.78 -5.18
N VAL A 19 5.12 -5.02 -4.10
CA VAL A 19 6.05 -5.48 -3.04
C VAL A 19 5.50 -6.68 -2.30
N VAL A 20 4.23 -6.68 -1.92
CA VAL A 20 3.62 -7.82 -1.21
C VAL A 20 3.56 -9.05 -2.11
N ILE A 21 3.18 -8.89 -3.38
CA ILE A 21 3.16 -9.99 -4.36
C ILE A 21 4.57 -10.54 -4.58
N TYR A 22 5.57 -9.66 -4.74
CA TYR A 22 6.95 -10.06 -4.92
C TYR A 22 7.47 -10.86 -3.74
N ILE A 23 7.21 -10.41 -2.51
CA ILE A 23 7.63 -11.12 -1.30
C ILE A 23 6.95 -12.48 -1.19
N LEU A 24 5.65 -12.57 -1.46
CA LEU A 24 4.93 -13.85 -1.47
C LEU A 24 5.51 -14.80 -2.50
N VAL A 25 5.73 -14.34 -3.74
CA VAL A 25 6.31 -15.18 -4.78
C VAL A 25 7.73 -15.61 -4.43
N ASN A 26 8.54 -14.69 -3.91
CA ASN A 26 9.92 -14.96 -3.54
C ASN A 26 10.03 -15.99 -2.40
N TYR A 27 9.15 -15.87 -1.40
CA TYR A 27 9.09 -16.76 -0.24
C TYR A 27 8.52 -18.15 -0.55
N TYR A 28 7.48 -18.24 -1.38
CA TYR A 28 6.80 -19.51 -1.66
C TYR A 28 7.33 -20.28 -2.88
N TYR A 29 7.97 -19.60 -3.84
CA TYR A 29 8.34 -20.21 -5.13
C TYR A 29 9.83 -20.14 -5.46
N LEU A 30 10.58 -19.18 -4.92
CA LEU A 30 11.99 -18.98 -5.31
C LEU A 30 13.00 -19.36 -4.23
N ASP A 31 12.56 -19.79 -3.03
CA ASP A 31 13.42 -20.03 -1.85
C ASP A 31 14.48 -18.92 -1.66
N GLY A 32 14.10 -17.69 -2.02
CA GLY A 32 15.01 -16.56 -2.05
C GLY A 32 15.20 -15.98 -0.65
N GLU A 33 16.46 -15.73 -0.27
CA GLU A 33 16.73 -14.98 0.95
C GLU A 33 16.18 -13.57 0.84
N SER A 34 15.16 -13.29 1.65
CA SER A 34 14.56 -11.97 1.74
C SER A 34 15.44 -11.07 2.60
N SER A 35 16.00 -10.01 2.01
CA SER A 35 16.75 -9.01 2.77
C SER A 35 15.87 -8.33 3.83
N LEU A 36 16.48 -7.93 4.95
CA LEU A 36 15.79 -7.26 6.06
C LEU A 36 15.04 -6.00 5.58
N THR A 37 15.61 -5.27 4.61
CA THR A 37 14.99 -4.11 3.97
C THR A 37 13.71 -4.45 3.21
N LEU A 38 13.70 -5.53 2.41
CA LEU A 38 12.50 -5.99 1.71
C LEU A 38 11.42 -6.41 2.70
N ASN A 39 11.81 -7.06 3.78
CA ASN A 39 10.87 -7.53 4.79
C ASN A 39 10.18 -6.35 5.51
N VAL A 40 10.94 -5.32 5.92
CA VAL A 40 10.39 -4.09 6.51
C VAL A 40 9.46 -3.37 5.53
N LEU A 41 9.87 -3.27 4.25
CA LEU A 41 9.05 -2.64 3.21
C LEU A 41 7.75 -3.43 2.95
N GLY A 42 7.82 -4.76 3.02
CA GLY A 42 6.67 -5.67 2.95
C GLY A 42 5.69 -5.47 4.10
N VAL A 43 6.19 -5.40 5.33
CA VAL A 43 5.36 -5.16 6.52
C VAL A 43 4.65 -3.80 6.43
N ILE A 44 5.36 -2.73 6.06
CA ILE A 44 4.75 -1.39 5.88
C ILE A 44 3.66 -1.45 4.80
N SER A 45 3.92 -2.13 3.68
CA SER A 45 2.97 -2.31 2.60
C SER A 45 1.73 -3.09 3.03
N LEU A 46 1.91 -4.16 3.82
CA LEU A 46 0.83 -4.98 4.38
C LEU A 46 -0.06 -4.15 5.31
N ILE A 47 0.53 -3.36 6.21
CA ILE A 47 -0.18 -2.48 7.14
C ILE A 47 -1.01 -1.45 6.36
N LEU A 48 -0.47 -0.88 5.28
CA LEU A 48 -1.21 0.07 4.43
C LEU A 48 -2.40 -0.58 3.73
N ILE A 49 -2.24 -1.81 3.21
CA ILE A 49 -3.34 -2.56 2.59
C ILE A 49 -4.42 -2.88 3.62
N LEU A 50 -4.04 -3.36 4.81
CA LEU A 50 -4.97 -3.63 5.91
C LEU A 50 -5.72 -2.35 6.31
N LYS A 51 -5.01 -1.23 6.46
CA LYS A 51 -5.63 0.06 6.76
C LYS A 51 -6.65 0.46 5.69
N ASP A 52 -6.33 0.31 4.40
CA ASP A 52 -7.26 0.62 3.31
C ASP A 52 -8.48 -0.31 3.31
N LEU A 53 -8.32 -1.57 3.69
CA LEU A 53 -9.41 -2.56 3.78
C LEU A 53 -10.36 -2.25 4.96
N PHE A 54 -9.82 -1.91 6.13
CA PHE A 54 -10.62 -1.61 7.33
C PHE A 54 -11.20 -0.20 7.34
N PHE A 55 -10.53 0.76 6.70
CA PHE A 55 -10.99 2.14 6.56
C PHE A 55 -11.16 2.50 5.08
N PRO A 56 -12.16 1.92 4.38
CA PRO A 56 -12.49 2.38 3.05
C PRO A 56 -12.85 3.86 3.16
N HIS A 57 -12.03 4.71 2.56
CA HIS A 57 -12.15 6.15 2.68
C HIS A 57 -13.58 6.56 2.26
N LYS A 58 -14.41 6.96 3.24
CA LYS A 58 -15.75 7.49 2.93
C LYS A 58 -15.54 8.73 2.09
N LYS A 59 -15.87 8.68 0.79
CA LYS A 59 -15.86 9.86 -0.07
C LYS A 59 -16.68 10.95 0.63
N SER A 60 -16.06 12.11 0.83
CA SER A 60 -16.76 13.30 1.33
C SER A 60 -17.99 13.54 0.45
N LYS A 61 -19.12 13.87 1.08
CA LYS A 61 -20.40 14.14 0.39
C LYS A 61 -20.28 15.27 -0.65
N ASN A 62 -19.22 16.07 -0.59
CA ASN A 62 -18.93 17.16 -1.54
C ASN A 62 -18.36 16.68 -2.89
N CYS A 63 -17.96 15.40 -3.00
CA CYS A 63 -17.48 14.80 -4.25
C CYS A 63 -18.46 13.75 -4.82
N ALA A 64 -19.63 13.58 -4.18
CA ALA A 64 -20.74 12.88 -4.80
C ALA A 64 -21.39 13.87 -5.77
N GLY A 65 -21.21 13.66 -7.07
CA GLY A 65 -21.87 14.47 -8.09
C GLY A 65 -23.36 14.62 -7.79
N VAL A 66 -23.93 15.75 -8.24
CA VAL A 66 -25.32 16.16 -8.03
C VAL A 66 -26.24 14.93 -8.01
N LYS A 67 -26.83 14.65 -6.84
CA LYS A 67 -27.86 13.62 -6.72
C LYS A 67 -29.00 14.01 -7.66
N LYS A 68 -29.18 13.25 -8.74
CA LYS A 68 -30.40 13.28 -9.54
C LYS A 68 -31.53 12.62 -8.76
#